data_AF-A0A026W145-F1
#
_entry.id   AF-A0A026W145-F1
#
_cell.length_a   1.000
_cell.length_b   1.000
_cell.length_c   1.000
_cell.angle_alpha   90.00
_cell.angle_beta   90.00
_cell.angle_gamma   90.00
#
_symmetry.space_group_name_H-M   'P 1'
#
loop_
_entity.id
_entity.type
_entity.pdbx_description
1 polymer ?
#
loop_
_entity_poly.entity_id
_entity_poly.type
_entity_poly.pdbx_seq_one_letter_code
_entity_poly.pdbx_strand_id
1 'polypeptide(L)'
;MYDMISSLLTFRLMPDQILSVNKKTKLSNLSKNDYDKLQLIVDTLKPAKVTTKKLQAEQLQIGDFIQAWLMCKHNTKTINSSLAKALVTAMQEREVKLMESPALLCAIYLDIRWQILLSETQREVAITHLVSVWQRLQALKMTQINTQPSACDDDALRSKSRENIEDPLELMFVRKRKFATEQAYEN
;
A
#
# COMPACT_ATOMS: atom_id res chain seq x y z
N MET A 1 2.13 -19.94 0.88
CA MET A 1 3.40 -20.59 1.25
C MET A 1 3.64 -20.60 2.76
N TYR A 2 3.74 -19.43 3.44
CA TYR A 2 3.86 -19.38 4.91
C TYR A 2 2.82 -20.23 5.63
N ASP A 3 1.54 -20.09 5.26
CA ASP A 3 0.44 -20.82 5.90
C ASP A 3 0.58 -22.33 5.75
N MET A 4 1.03 -22.79 4.59
CA MET A 4 1.26 -24.21 4.34
C MET A 4 2.35 -24.77 5.26
N ILE A 5 3.47 -24.06 5.41
CA ILE A 5 4.59 -24.49 6.26
C ILE A 5 4.20 -24.42 7.74
N SER A 6 3.47 -23.36 8.13
CA SER A 6 2.92 -23.24 9.48
C SER A 6 1.96 -24.38 9.82
N SER A 7 1.05 -24.74 8.91
CA SER A 7 0.11 -25.86 9.11
C SER A 7 0.83 -27.21 9.19
N LEU A 8 1.89 -27.43 8.42
CA LEU A 8 2.73 -28.63 8.53
C LEU A 8 3.40 -28.74 9.91
N LEU A 9 3.82 -27.59 10.48
CA LEU A 9 4.43 -27.53 11.80
C LEU A 9 3.39 -27.78 12.91
N THR A 10 2.17 -27.23 12.75
CA THR A 10 1.02 -27.51 13.64
C THR A 10 0.59 -28.97 13.59
N PHE A 11 0.63 -29.61 12.40
CA PHE A 11 0.26 -31.02 12.24
C PHE A 11 1.18 -31.97 13.04
N ARG A 12 2.46 -31.63 13.24
CA ARG A 12 3.37 -32.40 14.11
C ARG A 12 2.98 -32.36 15.59
N LEU A 13 2.36 -31.26 16.05
CA LEU A 13 1.92 -31.12 17.45
C LEU A 13 0.67 -31.96 17.75
N MET A 14 0.08 -32.61 16.75
CA MET A 14 -1.04 -33.52 16.97
C MET A 14 -0.58 -34.82 17.65
N PRO A 15 -1.42 -35.44 18.50
CA PRO A 15 -1.09 -36.68 19.18
C PRO A 15 -0.72 -37.82 18.22
N ASP A 16 0.30 -38.61 18.57
CA ASP A 16 0.83 -39.74 17.80
C ASP A 16 -0.24 -40.76 17.37
N GLN A 17 -1.37 -40.83 18.08
CA GLN A 17 -2.52 -41.68 17.76
C GLN A 17 -3.08 -41.38 16.36
N ILE A 18 -3.09 -40.12 15.91
CA ILE A 18 -3.59 -39.70 14.59
C ILE A 18 -2.55 -39.98 13.49
N LEU A 19 -1.26 -39.80 13.79
CA LEU A 19 -0.15 -40.06 12.88
C LEU A 19 0.07 -41.56 12.63
N SER A 20 -0.22 -42.41 13.62
CA SER A 20 -0.08 -43.87 13.54
C SER A 20 -1.02 -44.54 12.52
N VAL A 21 -2.13 -43.89 12.18
CA VAL A 21 -3.11 -44.36 11.17
C VAL A 21 -2.57 -44.16 9.74
N ASN A 22 -1.62 -43.24 9.55
CA ASN A 22 -1.14 -42.82 8.24
C ASN A 22 0.32 -43.25 7.99
N LYS A 23 0.63 -44.54 8.20
CA LYS A 23 1.98 -45.14 8.02
C LYS A 23 2.59 -44.99 6.62
N LYS A 24 1.86 -44.42 5.64
CA LYS A 24 2.31 -44.20 4.27
C LYS A 24 2.85 -42.78 4.01
N THR A 25 2.74 -41.84 4.94
CA THR A 25 3.25 -40.48 4.72
C THR A 25 4.70 -40.34 5.17
N LYS A 26 5.61 -40.04 4.22
CA LYS A 26 7.04 -39.70 4.44
C LYS A 26 7.31 -38.62 5.52
N LEU A 27 6.28 -37.93 6.01
CA LEU A 27 6.37 -36.93 7.09
C LEU A 27 6.90 -37.51 8.41
N SER A 28 6.68 -38.80 8.69
CA SER A 28 7.19 -39.46 9.90
C SER A 28 8.73 -39.55 9.95
N ASN A 29 9.42 -39.23 8.85
CA ASN A 29 10.87 -39.36 8.72
C ASN A 29 11.63 -38.04 8.89
N LEU A 30 10.95 -36.90 9.14
CA LEU A 30 11.67 -35.65 9.38
C LEU A 30 12.36 -35.71 10.75
N SER A 31 13.66 -35.42 10.75
CA SER A 31 14.44 -35.30 11.98
C SER A 31 14.07 -34.02 12.73
N LYS A 32 14.37 -33.96 14.03
CA LYS A 32 14.22 -32.74 14.84
C LYS A 32 14.91 -31.53 14.17
N ASN A 33 16.07 -31.75 13.55
CA ASN A 33 16.83 -30.74 12.80
C ASN A 33 16.05 -30.19 11.58
N ASP A 34 15.25 -31.02 10.90
CA ASP A 34 14.46 -30.55 9.76
C ASP A 34 13.30 -29.65 10.21
N TYR A 35 12.74 -29.93 11.40
CA TYR A 35 11.74 -29.06 12.01
C TYR A 35 12.32 -27.74 12.50
N ASP A 36 13.53 -27.75 13.06
CA ASP A 36 14.22 -26.51 13.46
C ASP A 36 14.48 -25.62 12.23
N LYS A 37 14.85 -26.23 11.08
CA LYS A 37 14.97 -25.51 9.80
C LYS A 37 13.62 -24.98 9.29
N LEU A 38 12.55 -25.78 9.38
CA LEU A 38 11.20 -25.34 8.99
C LEU A 38 10.72 -24.19 9.85
N GLN A 39 10.95 -24.26 11.16
CA GLN A 39 10.63 -23.19 12.09
C GLN A 39 11.40 -21.91 11.74
N LEU A 40 12.70 -22.02 11.45
CA LEU A 40 13.51 -20.90 11.00
C LEU A 40 12.97 -20.26 9.71
N ILE A 41 12.49 -21.06 8.76
CA ILE A 41 11.87 -20.57 7.51
C ILE A 41 10.55 -19.84 7.82
N VAL A 42 9.70 -20.41 8.67
CA VAL A 42 8.44 -19.78 9.11
C VAL A 42 8.74 -18.44 9.77
N ASP A 43 9.67 -18.42 10.72
CA ASP A 43 10.04 -17.20 11.42
C ASP A 43 10.60 -16.15 10.47
N THR A 44 11.45 -16.55 9.52
CA THR A 44 12.00 -15.66 8.48
C THR A 44 10.92 -15.07 7.57
N LEU A 45 9.87 -15.83 7.24
CA LEU A 45 8.79 -15.39 6.35
C LEU A 45 7.66 -14.65 7.08
N LYS A 46 7.60 -14.74 8.42
CA LYS A 46 6.55 -14.12 9.23
C LYS A 46 6.44 -12.60 9.05
N PRO A 47 7.54 -11.82 9.06
CA PRO A 47 7.48 -10.38 8.83
C PRO A 47 6.83 -10.03 7.48
N ALA A 48 7.24 -10.73 6.42
CA ALA A 48 6.72 -10.52 5.07
C ALA A 48 5.21 -10.81 4.99
N LYS A 49 4.72 -11.87 5.64
CA LYS A 49 3.28 -12.16 5.71
C LYS A 49 2.51 -11.05 6.43
N VAL A 50 2.98 -10.65 7.62
CA VAL A 50 2.31 -9.61 8.43
C VAL A 50 2.26 -8.30 7.65
N THR A 51 3.37 -7.91 7.02
CA THR A 51 3.43 -6.70 6.21
C THR A 51 2.53 -6.80 4.98
N THR A 52 2.55 -7.92 4.24
CA THR A 52 1.67 -8.09 3.07
C THR A 52 0.20 -7.91 3.45
N LYS A 53 -0.24 -8.47 4.59
CA LYS A 53 -1.61 -8.28 5.08
C LYS A 53 -1.92 -6.81 5.39
N LYS A 54 -0.98 -6.06 5.97
CA LYS A 54 -1.13 -4.61 6.19
C LYS A 54 -1.22 -3.84 4.87
N LEU A 55 -0.40 -4.21 3.89
CA LEU A 55 -0.38 -3.56 2.58
C LEU A 55 -1.63 -3.86 1.73
N GLN A 56 -2.40 -4.88 2.10
CA GLN A 56 -3.69 -5.21 1.49
C GLN A 56 -4.87 -4.46 2.13
N ALA A 57 -4.63 -3.56 3.08
CA ALA A 57 -5.68 -2.73 3.65
C ALA A 57 -6.30 -1.83 2.58
N GLU A 58 -7.63 -1.66 2.63
CA GLU A 58 -8.39 -0.86 1.66
C GLU A 58 -7.94 0.61 1.65
N GLN A 59 -7.71 1.17 2.83
CA GLN A 59 -7.19 2.53 3.01
C GLN A 59 -5.73 2.49 3.43
N LEU A 60 -4.84 2.22 2.46
CA LEU A 60 -3.40 2.27 2.70
C LEU A 60 -2.86 3.67 2.42
N GLN A 61 -2.54 4.42 3.48
CA GLN A 61 -1.82 5.68 3.34
C GLN A 61 -0.34 5.43 3.01
N ILE A 62 0.29 6.38 2.31
CA ILE A 62 1.70 6.22 1.93
C ILE A 62 2.63 6.11 3.13
N GLY A 63 2.34 6.87 4.20
CA GLY A 63 3.12 6.78 5.43
C GLY A 63 3.04 5.40 6.07
N ASP A 64 1.87 4.76 6.06
CA ASP A 64 1.67 3.41 6.59
C ASP A 64 2.39 2.36 5.73
N PHE A 65 2.41 2.55 4.40
CA PHE A 65 3.20 1.73 3.50
C PHE A 65 4.70 1.78 3.87
N ILE A 66 5.27 2.99 4.00
CA ILE A 66 6.69 3.17 4.35
C ILE A 66 6.99 2.57 5.72
N GLN A 67 6.14 2.81 6.72
CA GLN A 67 6.29 2.22 8.05
C GLN A 67 6.28 0.70 8.00
N ALA A 68 5.32 0.10 7.30
CA ALA A 68 5.18 -1.35 7.19
C ALA A 68 6.36 -1.98 6.43
N TRP A 69 6.88 -1.30 5.41
CA TRP A 69 8.07 -1.70 4.67
C TRP A 69 9.32 -1.71 5.55
N LEU A 70 9.59 -0.60 6.25
CA LEU A 70 10.75 -0.46 7.14
C LEU A 70 10.70 -1.47 8.30
N MET A 71 9.52 -1.66 8.89
CA MET A 71 9.29 -2.63 9.96
C MET A 71 9.53 -4.07 9.46
N CYS A 72 9.07 -4.41 8.24
CA CYS A 72 9.34 -5.71 7.64
C CYS A 72 10.84 -5.96 7.46
N LYS A 73 11.55 -4.98 6.87
CA LYS A 73 12.99 -5.05 6.64
C LYS A 73 13.75 -5.21 7.95
N HIS A 74 13.38 -4.44 8.98
CA HIS A 74 13.98 -4.52 10.30
C HIS A 74 13.74 -5.89 10.96
N ASN A 75 12.49 -6.34 11.04
CA ASN A 75 12.11 -7.62 11.66
C ASN A 75 12.66 -8.83 10.92
N THR A 76 12.90 -8.73 9.60
CA THR A 76 13.58 -9.79 8.85
C THR A 76 15.07 -9.79 9.15
N LYS A 77 15.69 -8.61 9.28
CA LYS A 77 17.12 -8.46 9.58
C LYS A 77 17.51 -8.96 10.98
N THR A 78 16.60 -8.92 11.96
CA THR A 78 16.86 -9.45 13.31
C THR A 78 17.00 -10.98 13.33
N ILE A 79 16.56 -11.67 12.27
CA ILE A 79 16.66 -13.12 12.14
C ILE A 79 18.01 -13.45 11.48
N ASN A 80 18.91 -14.05 12.26
CA ASN A 80 20.26 -14.39 11.81
C ASN A 80 20.27 -15.67 10.95
N SER A 81 19.65 -15.64 9.77
CA SER A 81 19.65 -16.75 8.78
C SER A 81 20.14 -16.29 7.41
N SER A 82 20.67 -17.22 6.61
CA SER A 82 21.08 -16.92 5.22
C SER A 82 19.89 -16.49 4.36
N LEU A 83 18.72 -17.11 4.56
CA LEU A 83 17.47 -16.74 3.90
C LEU A 83 17.04 -15.32 4.26
N ALA A 84 17.09 -14.97 5.56
CA ALA A 84 16.72 -13.63 6.02
C ALA A 84 17.63 -12.56 5.41
N LYS A 85 18.94 -12.81 5.34
CA LYS A 85 19.90 -11.91 4.68
C LYS A 85 19.56 -11.72 3.19
N ALA A 86 19.30 -12.82 2.47
CA ALA A 86 18.92 -12.77 1.06
C ALA A 86 17.62 -11.97 0.84
N LEU A 87 16.62 -12.15 1.71
CA LEU A 87 15.37 -11.38 1.65
C LEU A 87 15.60 -9.89 1.91
N VAL A 88 16.42 -9.54 2.91
CA VAL A 88 16.75 -8.13 3.20
C VAL A 88 17.47 -7.49 2.02
N THR A 89 18.41 -8.20 1.37
CA THR A 89 19.08 -7.71 0.15
C THR A 89 18.07 -7.48 -0.98
N ALA A 90 17.19 -8.44 -1.25
CA ALA A 90 16.15 -8.30 -2.27
C ALA A 90 15.19 -7.12 -1.95
N MET A 91 14.84 -6.92 -0.68
CA MET A 91 14.06 -5.75 -0.25
C MET A 91 14.83 -4.44 -0.51
N GLN A 92 16.12 -4.37 -0.18
CA GLN A 92 16.93 -3.17 -0.43
C GLN A 92 17.01 -2.84 -1.93
N GLU A 93 17.26 -3.83 -2.77
CA GLU A 93 17.28 -3.65 -4.23
C GLU A 93 15.93 -3.13 -4.76
N ARG A 94 14.82 -3.63 -4.20
CA ARG A 94 13.48 -3.16 -4.57
C ARG A 94 13.20 -1.75 -4.05
N GLU A 95 13.70 -1.40 -2.87
CA GLU A 95 13.54 -0.09 -2.25
C GLU A 95 14.17 1.02 -3.09
N VAL A 96 15.34 0.79 -3.67
CA VAL A 96 15.99 1.73 -4.60
C VAL A 96 15.05 2.04 -5.77
N LYS A 97 14.50 1.01 -6.41
CA LYS A 97 13.57 1.15 -7.55
C LYS A 97 12.27 1.84 -7.16
N LEU A 98 11.79 1.64 -5.94
CA LEU A 98 10.60 2.35 -5.44
C LEU A 98 10.89 3.84 -5.30
N MET A 99 12.05 4.19 -4.73
CA MET A 99 12.49 5.57 -4.50
C MET A 99 12.91 6.32 -5.79
N GLU A 100 12.91 5.66 -6.94
CA GLU A 100 13.06 6.29 -8.26
C GLU A 100 11.72 6.86 -8.78
N SER A 101 10.58 6.41 -8.25
CA SER A 101 9.26 6.84 -8.73
C SER A 101 8.93 8.27 -8.27
N PRO A 102 8.74 9.25 -9.19
CA PRO A 102 8.42 10.62 -8.81
C PRO A 102 7.09 10.73 -8.05
N ALA A 103 6.10 9.90 -8.39
CA ALA A 103 4.82 9.87 -7.70
C ALA A 103 4.97 9.44 -6.23
N LEU A 104 5.80 8.42 -5.98
CA LEU A 104 6.11 7.98 -4.62
C LEU A 104 6.86 9.06 -3.85
N LEU A 105 7.86 9.70 -4.47
CA LEU A 105 8.62 10.80 -3.88
C LEU A 105 7.72 11.98 -3.51
N CYS A 106 6.79 12.38 -4.38
CA CYS A 106 5.77 13.39 -4.06
C CYS A 106 4.92 12.98 -2.85
N ALA A 107 4.44 11.74 -2.83
CA ALA A 107 3.60 11.24 -1.74
C ALA A 107 4.34 11.24 -0.40
N ILE A 108 5.62 10.82 -0.39
CA ILE A 108 6.49 10.89 0.80
C ILE A 108 6.76 12.34 1.20
N TYR A 109 7.01 13.22 0.23
CA TYR A 109 7.25 14.65 0.49
C TYR A 109 6.04 15.33 1.14
N LEU A 110 4.82 14.94 0.78
CA LEU A 110 3.59 15.49 1.38
C LEU A 110 3.35 15.01 2.82
N ASP A 111 3.92 13.87 3.22
CA ASP A 111 3.83 13.38 4.59
C ASP A 111 5.03 13.87 5.41
N ILE A 112 4.80 14.88 6.25
CA ILE A 112 5.82 15.53 7.10
C ILE A 112 6.63 14.50 7.91
N ARG A 113 6.01 13.39 8.33
CA ARG A 113 6.67 12.36 9.14
C ARG A 113 7.81 11.66 8.40
N TRP A 114 7.69 11.55 7.08
CA TRP A 114 8.62 10.79 6.23
C TRP A 114 9.50 11.67 5.36
N GLN A 115 9.36 13.00 5.42
CA GLN A 115 10.23 13.93 4.69
C GLN A 115 11.71 13.72 5.01
N ILE A 116 12.05 13.35 6.24
CA ILE A 116 13.43 13.08 6.68
C ILE A 116 14.09 11.90 5.94
N LEU A 117 13.30 11.07 5.25
CA LEU A 117 13.81 9.92 4.49
C LEU A 117 14.36 10.34 3.12
N LEU A 118 13.95 11.51 2.61
CA LEU A 118 14.31 11.98 1.28
C LEU A 118 15.65 12.71 1.30
N SER A 119 16.49 12.45 0.29
CA SER A 119 17.63 13.32 0.01
C SER A 119 17.18 14.68 -0.53
N GLU A 120 18.07 15.66 -0.48
CA GLU A 120 17.82 16.99 -1.06
C GLU A 120 17.48 16.91 -2.56
N THR A 121 18.20 16.07 -3.31
CA THR A 121 17.94 15.82 -4.73
C THR A 121 16.57 15.20 -4.98
N GLN A 122 16.16 14.22 -4.16
CA GLN A 122 14.84 13.59 -4.27
C GLN A 122 13.71 14.56 -3.93
N ARG A 123 13.96 15.45 -2.97
CA ARG A 123 13.02 16.52 -2.59
C ARG A 123 12.78 17.49 -3.75
N GLU A 124 13.83 17.91 -4.45
CA GLU A 124 13.70 18.78 -5.62
C GLU A 124 12.91 18.11 -6.76
N VAL A 125 13.18 16.82 -7.02
CA VAL A 125 12.42 16.03 -8.00
C VAL A 125 10.94 15.96 -7.61
N ALA A 126 10.63 15.72 -6.33
CA ALA A 126 9.27 15.68 -5.83
C ALA A 126 8.54 17.01 -6.01
N ILE A 127 9.18 18.15 -5.68
CA ILE A 127 8.61 19.49 -5.83
C ILE A 127 8.32 19.79 -7.29
N THR A 128 9.31 19.56 -8.16
CA THR A 128 9.19 19.81 -9.61
C THR A 128 8.04 19.00 -10.22
N HIS A 129 7.95 17.72 -9.83
CA HIS A 129 6.87 16.86 -10.29
C HIS A 129 5.50 17.32 -9.75
N LEU A 130 5.41 17.75 -8.50
CA LEU A 130 4.17 18.27 -7.92
C LEU A 130 3.67 19.53 -8.64
N VAL A 131 4.58 20.46 -8.98
CA VAL A 131 4.27 21.66 -9.77
C VAL A 131 3.76 21.27 -11.16
N SER A 132 4.40 20.30 -11.82
CA SER A 132 3.95 19.81 -13.13
C SER A 132 2.55 19.19 -13.05
N VAL A 133 2.28 18.36 -12.03
CA VAL A 133 0.95 17.77 -11.81
C VAL A 133 -0.09 18.86 -11.58
N TRP A 134 0.21 19.88 -10.78
CA TRP A 134 -0.68 21.01 -10.53
C TRP A 134 -1.00 21.79 -11.80
N GLN A 135 0.01 22.11 -12.63
CA GLN A 135 -0.19 22.78 -13.92
C GLN A 135 -1.09 21.95 -14.85
N ARG A 136 -0.90 20.63 -14.91
CA ARG A 136 -1.76 19.72 -15.69
C ARG A 136 -3.20 19.72 -15.18
N LEU A 137 -3.40 19.70 -13.86
CA LEU A 137 -4.73 19.79 -13.26
C LEU A 137 -5.42 21.11 -13.58
N GLN A 138 -4.70 22.23 -13.59
CA GLN A 138 -5.25 23.52 -14.01
C GLN A 138 -5.65 23.54 -15.49
N ALA A 139 -4.80 23.02 -16.37
CA ALA A 139 -5.10 22.94 -17.79
C ALA A 139 -6.37 22.12 -18.05
N LEU A 140 -6.54 20.97 -17.38
CA LEU A 140 -7.75 20.15 -17.47
C LEU A 140 -9.02 20.90 -17.01
N LYS A 141 -8.93 21.67 -15.92
CA LYS A 141 -10.06 22.49 -15.45
C LYS A 141 -10.46 23.55 -16.48
N MET A 142 -9.48 24.20 -17.13
CA MET A 142 -9.75 25.18 -18.19
C MET A 142 -10.41 24.55 -19.42
N THR A 143 -10.00 23.33 -19.82
CA THR A 143 -10.61 22.60 -20.94
C THR A 143 -12.06 22.18 -20.66
N GLN A 144 -12.39 21.82 -19.41
CA GLN A 144 -13.76 21.50 -19.02
C GLN A 144 -14.69 22.72 -19.01
N ILE A 145 -14.17 23.92 -18.67
CA ILE A 145 -14.95 25.17 -18.70
C ILE A 145 -15.26 25.60 -20.14
N ASN A 146 -14.36 25.36 -21.09
CA ASN A 146 -14.57 25.68 -22.50
C ASN A 146 -15.39 24.64 -23.27
N THR A 147 -15.87 23.57 -22.63
CA THR A 147 -16.65 22.51 -23.29
C THR A 147 -18.05 22.42 -22.66
N GLN A 148 -18.98 23.26 -23.13
CA GLN A 148 -20.45 23.13 -23.05
C GLN A 148 -21.05 23.67 -24.36
N PRO A 149 -22.19 23.12 -24.82
CA PRO A 149 -22.30 22.04 -25.81
C PRO A 149 -22.39 22.58 -27.25
N SER A 150 -21.53 22.11 -28.15
CA SER A 150 -21.87 22.16 -29.58
C SER A 150 -22.86 21.03 -29.85
N ALA A 151 -24.09 21.40 -30.18
CA ALA A 151 -25.09 20.50 -30.71
C ALA A 151 -24.52 19.80 -31.95
N CYS A 152 -24.35 18.49 -31.87
CA CYS A 152 -24.43 17.60 -33.01
C CYS A 152 -25.44 16.53 -32.60
N ASP A 153 -26.55 16.50 -33.34
CA ASP A 153 -27.59 15.49 -33.25
C ASP A 153 -26.98 14.09 -33.41
N ASP A 154 -27.13 13.26 -32.38
CA ASP A 154 -27.34 11.83 -32.57
C ASP A 154 -28.14 11.30 -31.36
N ASP A 155 -29.45 11.55 -31.44
CA ASP A 155 -30.46 11.01 -30.54
C ASP A 155 -30.82 9.59 -31.01
N ALA A 156 -30.24 8.58 -30.37
CA ALA A 156 -30.91 7.30 -30.08
C ALA A 156 -29.96 6.30 -29.40
N LEU A 157 -29.75 6.46 -28.09
CA LEU A 157 -29.93 5.39 -27.09
C LEU A 157 -29.27 5.82 -25.78
N ARG A 158 -30.07 5.71 -24.71
CA ARG A 158 -29.67 5.59 -23.30
C ARG A 158 -29.95 6.80 -22.42
N SER A 159 -31.21 7.23 -22.44
CA SER A 159 -31.83 7.86 -21.28
C SER A 159 -32.33 6.77 -20.30
N LYS A 160 -31.79 6.80 -19.07
CA LYS A 160 -32.49 6.64 -17.78
C LYS A 160 -31.53 6.11 -16.71
N SER A 161 -30.86 7.05 -16.04
CA SER A 161 -30.59 7.10 -14.59
C SER A 161 -29.35 7.96 -14.31
N ARG A 162 -29.45 9.27 -14.52
CA ARG A 162 -28.61 10.23 -13.79
C ARG A 162 -29.35 10.55 -12.50
N GLU A 163 -29.15 9.72 -11.47
CA GLU A 163 -29.42 10.18 -10.12
C GLU A 163 -28.39 11.27 -9.83
N ASN A 164 -28.92 12.45 -9.50
CA ASN A 164 -28.16 13.63 -9.14
C ASN A 164 -27.61 13.40 -7.73
N ILE A 165 -26.52 12.65 -7.61
CA ILE A 165 -25.81 12.48 -6.34
C ILE A 165 -24.93 13.73 -6.20
N GLU A 166 -25.53 14.80 -5.69
CA GLU A 166 -24.77 15.95 -5.18
C GLU A 166 -23.87 15.45 -4.04
N ASP A 167 -22.55 15.52 -4.25
CA ASP A 167 -21.55 15.13 -3.26
C ASP A 167 -21.75 15.94 -1.97
N PRO A 168 -22.09 15.28 -0.83
CA PRO A 168 -22.35 15.97 0.44
C PRO A 168 -21.17 16.82 0.92
N LEU A 169 -19.93 16.51 0.51
CA LEU A 169 -18.74 17.27 0.85
C LEU A 169 -18.66 18.60 0.08
N GLU A 170 -19.05 18.61 -1.19
CA GLU A 170 -19.12 19.84 -2.01
C GLU A 170 -20.10 20.85 -1.39
N LEU A 171 -21.29 20.39 -0.97
CA LEU A 171 -22.30 21.21 -0.32
C LEU A 171 -21.79 21.85 0.98
N MET A 172 -20.98 21.11 1.76
CA MET A 172 -20.36 21.62 2.98
C MET A 172 -19.35 22.75 2.71
N PHE A 173 -18.52 22.62 1.66
CA PHE A 173 -17.57 23.67 1.31
C PHE A 173 -18.25 24.92 0.76
N VAL A 174 -19.32 24.77 -0.03
CA VAL A 174 -20.12 25.89 -0.53
C VAL A 174 -20.81 26.63 0.62
N ARG A 175 -21.39 25.91 1.58
CA ARG A 175 -22.01 26.53 2.77
C ARG A 175 -21.01 27.35 3.57
N LYS A 176 -19.83 26.79 3.86
CA LYS A 176 -18.78 27.49 4.62
C LYS A 176 -18.31 28.77 3.91
N ARG A 177 -18.22 28.78 2.57
CA ARG A 177 -17.89 30.00 1.82
C ARG A 177 -18.98 31.06 1.92
N LYS A 178 -20.26 30.68 1.81
CA LYS A 178 -21.40 31.61 1.91
C LYS A 178 -21.48 32.29 3.28
N PHE A 179 -21.29 31.51 4.37
CA PHE A 179 -21.27 32.08 5.72
C PHE A 179 -20.10 33.05 5.96
N ALA A 180 -18.93 32.78 5.37
CA ALA A 180 -17.78 33.69 5.48
C ALA A 180 -17.99 35.00 4.70
N THR A 181 -18.70 34.97 3.57
CA THR A 181 -19.06 36.18 2.84
C THR A 181 -20.16 36.99 3.52
N GLU A 182 -21.16 36.36 4.14
CA GLU A 182 -22.25 37.08 4.81
C GLU A 182 -21.76 37.84 6.07
N GLN A 183 -20.78 37.29 6.80
CA GLN A 183 -20.19 37.97 7.97
C GLN A 183 -19.25 39.14 7.61
N ALA A 184 -18.83 39.24 6.34
CA ALA A 184 -17.98 40.34 5.86
C ALA A 184 -18.79 41.58 5.41
N TYR A 185 -20.10 41.45 5.24
CA TYR A 185 -20.99 42.55 4.86
C TYR A 185 -21.79 43.15 6.04
N GLU A 186 -21.61 42.62 7.26
CA GLU A 186 -22.29 43.09 8.49
C GLU A 186 -21.38 43.82 9.49
N ASN A 187 -20.18 44.27 9.09
CA ASN A 187 -19.33 45.18 9.90
C ASN A 187 -18.93 46.43 9.13
#